data_AF-A0A537AA13-F1
#
_entry.id   AF-A0A537AA13-F1
#
_cell.length_a   1.000
_cell.length_b   1.000
_cell.length_c   1.000
_cell.angle_alpha   90.00
_cell.angle_beta   90.00
_cell.angle_gamma   90.00
#
_symmetry.space_group_name_H-M   'P 1'
#
loop_
_entity.id
_entity.type
_entity.pdbx_description
1 polymer ?
#
loop_
_entity_poly.entity_id
_entity_poly.type
_entity_poly.pdbx_seq_one_letter_code
_entity_poly.pdbx_strand_id
1 'polypeptide(L)'
;MSDETTNEIADHETGGRLRALFPPAQWLPRYERAWLRHDVVAGVTLAAYAIPVSLAYASLAGLPPQYGIYCYLVAGIAYALFGTSRQLAVGPTSAISMLVGTTVAGMATGDPGRWAQIAAL
;
A
#
# COMPACT_ATOMS: atom_id res chain seq x y z
N MET A 1 13.38 46.42 -13.67
CA MET A 1 13.67 46.07 -12.26
C MET A 1 12.53 45.28 -11.59
N SER A 2 11.50 44.83 -12.33
CA SER A 2 10.28 44.20 -11.76
C SER A 2 10.04 42.74 -12.20
N ASP A 3 10.87 42.18 -13.08
CA ASP A 3 10.66 40.82 -13.64
C ASP A 3 11.47 39.73 -12.92
N GLU A 4 12.51 40.08 -12.16
CA GLU A 4 13.42 39.10 -11.54
C GLU A 4 12.85 38.49 -10.25
N THR A 5 12.04 39.26 -9.50
CA THR A 5 11.43 38.83 -8.22
C THR A 5 10.25 37.87 -8.39
N THR A 6 9.62 37.82 -9.57
CA THR A 6 8.50 36.89 -9.84
C THR A 6 9.00 35.48 -10.15
N ASN A 7 10.21 35.34 -10.71
CA ASN A 7 10.77 34.05 -11.08
C ASN A 7 11.32 33.27 -9.86
N GLU A 8 11.86 33.96 -8.85
CA GLU A 8 12.30 33.32 -7.60
C GLU A 8 11.16 32.77 -6.75
N ILE A 9 9.99 33.42 -6.74
CA ILE A 9 8.83 32.98 -5.94
C ILE A 9 8.17 31.74 -6.57
N ALA A 10 8.13 31.65 -7.91
CA ALA A 10 7.56 30.51 -8.63
C ALA A 10 8.36 29.20 -8.43
N ASP A 11 9.68 29.31 -8.29
CA ASP A 11 10.57 28.14 -8.15
C ASP A 11 10.51 27.54 -6.72
N HIS A 12 10.35 28.39 -5.70
CA HIS A 12 10.15 27.96 -4.31
C HIS A 12 8.79 27.27 -4.08
N GLU A 13 7.71 27.73 -4.71
CA GLU A 13 6.37 27.11 -4.57
C GLU A 13 6.27 25.73 -5.25
N THR A 14 6.94 25.57 -6.39
CA THR A 14 6.89 24.34 -7.19
C THR A 14 7.73 23.21 -6.56
N GLY A 15 8.94 23.53 -6.09
CA GLY A 15 9.81 22.57 -5.41
C GLY A 15 9.24 22.06 -4.07
N GLY A 16 8.51 22.90 -3.33
CA GLY A 16 7.83 22.51 -2.09
C GLY A 16 6.62 21.60 -2.32
N ARG A 17 5.81 21.87 -3.34
CA ARG A 17 4.64 21.05 -3.70
C ARG A 17 5.02 19.66 -4.21
N LEU A 18 6.05 19.55 -5.05
CA LEU A 18 6.53 18.25 -5.56
C LEU A 18 7.09 17.37 -4.42
N ARG A 19 7.79 17.97 -3.45
CA ARG A 19 8.25 17.27 -2.24
C ARG A 19 7.13 16.89 -1.29
N ALA A 20 5.98 17.58 -1.32
CA ALA A 20 4.79 17.20 -0.56
C ALA A 20 4.02 16.04 -1.21
N LEU A 21 4.05 15.94 -2.56
CA LEU A 21 3.42 14.87 -3.32
C LEU A 21 4.22 13.56 -3.35
N PHE A 22 5.54 13.64 -3.17
CA PHE A 22 6.43 12.48 -3.00
C PHE A 22 7.08 12.49 -1.61
N PRO A 23 6.38 12.06 -0.55
CA PRO A 23 6.94 11.97 0.79
C PRO A 23 8.28 11.20 0.90
N PRO A 24 8.56 10.17 0.08
CA PRO A 24 9.87 9.51 0.05
C PRO A 24 11.05 10.44 -0.17
N ALA A 25 10.88 11.49 -0.96
CA ALA A 25 11.93 12.47 -1.23
C ALA A 25 12.34 13.29 0.02
N GLN A 26 11.52 13.30 1.08
CA GLN A 26 11.81 14.04 2.31
C GLN A 26 12.65 13.24 3.30
N TRP A 27 12.41 11.92 3.42
CA TRP A 27 13.09 11.08 4.41
C TRP A 27 14.29 10.32 3.85
N LEU A 28 14.32 10.04 2.54
CA LEU A 28 15.41 9.32 1.89
C LEU A 28 16.78 10.02 2.03
N PRO A 29 16.90 11.36 1.93
CA PRO A 29 18.17 12.05 2.13
C PRO A 29 18.70 12.01 3.57
N ARG A 30 17.81 11.74 4.55
CA ARG A 30 18.14 11.62 5.97
C ARG A 30 18.34 10.15 6.40
N TYR A 31 18.37 9.22 5.44
CA TYR A 31 18.46 7.80 5.73
C TYR A 31 19.91 7.38 6.01
N GLU A 32 20.15 6.86 7.22
CA GLU A 32 21.47 6.37 7.61
C GLU A 32 21.67 4.91 7.22
N ARG A 33 22.84 4.58 6.64
CA ARG A 33 23.18 3.20 6.26
C ARG A 33 23.22 2.23 7.44
N ALA A 34 23.41 2.74 8.67
CA ALA A 34 23.36 1.94 9.89
C ALA A 34 21.95 1.35 10.14
N TRP A 35 20.90 2.00 9.65
CA TRP A 35 19.52 1.53 9.81
C TRP A 35 19.17 0.36 8.88
N LEU A 36 19.90 0.21 7.76
CA LEU A 36 19.63 -0.84 6.77
C LEU A 36 19.63 -2.25 7.39
N ARG A 37 20.53 -2.53 8.34
CA ARG A 37 20.59 -3.84 9.01
C ARG A 37 19.31 -4.11 9.81
N HIS A 38 18.83 -3.12 10.53
CA HIS A 38 17.62 -3.23 11.34
C HIS A 38 16.38 -3.31 10.45
N ASP A 39 16.33 -2.51 9.38
CA ASP A 39 15.23 -2.50 8.42
C ASP A 39 15.13 -3.83 7.65
N VAL A 40 16.26 -4.47 7.32
CA VAL A 40 16.26 -5.81 6.70
C VAL A 40 15.68 -6.86 7.65
N VAL A 41 16.10 -6.87 8.91
CA VAL A 41 15.58 -7.82 9.91
C VAL A 41 14.08 -7.58 10.15
N ALA A 42 13.67 -6.32 10.29
CA ALA A 42 12.27 -5.93 10.41
C ALA A 42 11.46 -6.33 9.18
N GLY A 43 11.99 -6.13 7.98
CA GLY A 43 11.36 -6.50 6.70
C GLY A 43 11.17 -8.01 6.55
N VAL A 44 12.17 -8.82 6.89
CA VAL A 44 12.05 -10.29 6.86
C VAL A 44 11.02 -10.77 7.89
N THR A 45 11.05 -10.19 9.09
CA THR A 45 10.08 -10.52 10.15
C THR A 45 8.66 -10.18 9.70
N LEU A 46 8.48 -8.98 9.14
CA LEU A 46 7.21 -8.52 8.59
C LEU A 46 6.74 -9.41 7.45
N ALA A 47 7.61 -9.82 6.53
CA ALA A 47 7.26 -10.72 5.43
C ALA A 47 6.81 -12.09 5.94
N ALA A 48 7.53 -12.66 6.91
CA ALA A 48 7.17 -13.93 7.54
C ALA A 48 5.79 -13.88 8.22
N TYR A 49 5.41 -12.74 8.80
CA TYR A 49 4.08 -12.51 9.36
C TYR A 49 3.01 -12.23 8.29
N ALA A 50 3.33 -11.39 7.30
CA ALA A 50 2.38 -10.89 6.30
C ALA A 50 1.89 -11.99 5.35
N ILE A 51 2.75 -12.95 4.99
CA ILE A 51 2.39 -14.06 4.10
C ILE A 51 1.21 -14.86 4.67
N PRO A 52 1.29 -15.48 5.86
CA PRO A 52 0.16 -16.26 6.39
C PRO A 52 -1.07 -15.41 6.68
N VAL A 53 -0.89 -14.18 7.17
CA VAL A 53 -2.03 -13.28 7.51
C VAL A 53 -2.80 -12.86 6.26
N SER A 54 -2.10 -12.49 5.18
CA SER A 54 -2.75 -12.09 3.94
C SER A 54 -3.49 -13.25 3.25
N LEU A 55 -2.93 -14.46 3.30
CA LEU A 55 -3.58 -15.68 2.82
C LEU A 55 -4.88 -15.95 3.60
N ALA A 56 -4.84 -15.80 4.94
CA ALA A 56 -6.02 -15.98 5.79
C ALA A 56 -7.11 -14.95 5.49
N TYR A 57 -6.73 -13.69 5.27
CA TYR A 57 -7.66 -12.62 4.92
C TYR A 57 -8.31 -12.79 3.54
N ALA A 58 -7.55 -13.18 2.53
CA ALA A 58 -8.13 -13.52 1.22
C ALA A 58 -9.13 -14.68 1.34
N SER A 59 -8.78 -15.71 2.12
CA SER A 59 -9.66 -16.85 2.39
C SER A 59 -10.92 -16.44 3.15
N LEU A 60 -10.84 -15.45 4.05
CA LEU A 60 -12.00 -14.89 4.75
C LEU A 60 -12.94 -14.11 3.82
N ALA A 61 -12.41 -13.46 2.79
CA ALA A 61 -13.22 -12.90 1.70
C ALA A 61 -13.74 -13.98 0.73
N GLY A 62 -13.29 -15.23 0.90
CA GLY A 62 -13.45 -16.37 0.00
C GLY A 62 -12.79 -16.18 -1.37
N LEU A 63 -11.85 -15.25 -1.48
CA LEU A 63 -11.03 -15.17 -2.68
C LEU A 63 -9.96 -16.28 -2.67
N PRO A 64 -9.45 -16.69 -3.85
CA PRO A 64 -8.26 -17.53 -3.92
C PRO A 64 -7.11 -16.94 -3.08
N PRO A 65 -6.44 -17.73 -2.22
CA PRO A 65 -5.51 -17.20 -1.22
C PRO A 65 -4.39 -16.31 -1.78
N GLN A 66 -3.89 -16.61 -2.99
CA GLN A 66 -2.86 -15.84 -3.66
C GLN A 66 -3.20 -14.34 -3.83
N TYR A 67 -4.49 -13.98 -3.91
CA TYR A 67 -4.91 -12.59 -4.00
C TYR A 67 -4.52 -11.77 -2.76
N GLY A 68 -4.44 -12.39 -1.59
CA GLY A 68 -3.98 -11.72 -0.37
C GLY A 68 -2.55 -11.21 -0.50
N ILE A 69 -1.67 -12.01 -1.10
CA ILE A 69 -0.26 -11.65 -1.32
C ILE A 69 -0.17 -10.52 -2.36
N TYR A 70 -0.96 -10.59 -3.44
CA TYR A 70 -1.01 -9.52 -4.44
C TYR A 70 -1.49 -8.20 -3.83
N CYS A 71 -2.55 -8.22 -3.02
CA CYS A 71 -3.02 -7.04 -2.30
C CYS A 71 -1.94 -6.44 -1.39
N TYR A 72 -1.22 -7.28 -0.64
CA TYR A 72 -0.16 -6.82 0.25
C TYR A 72 1.00 -6.18 -0.55
N LEU A 73 1.41 -6.79 -1.65
CA LEU A 73 2.50 -6.27 -2.49
C LEU A 73 2.12 -4.94 -3.15
N VAL A 74 0.94 -4.89 -3.79
CA VAL A 74 0.47 -3.69 -4.50
C VAL A 74 0.23 -2.54 -3.52
N ALA A 75 -0.44 -2.82 -2.38
CA ALA A 75 -0.67 -1.80 -1.36
C ALA A 75 0.64 -1.34 -0.71
N GLY A 76 1.59 -2.25 -0.49
CA GLY A 76 2.92 -1.93 0.03
C GLY A 76 3.71 -1.02 -0.90
N ILE A 77 3.74 -1.31 -2.20
CA ILE A 77 4.39 -0.46 -3.21
C ILE A 77 3.71 0.89 -3.30
N ALA A 78 2.37 0.92 -3.38
CA ALA A 78 1.61 2.16 -3.41
C ALA A 78 1.89 3.01 -2.16
N TYR A 79 1.88 2.40 -0.97
CA TYR A 79 2.19 3.10 0.28
C TYR A 79 3.64 3.55 0.35
N ALA A 80 4.60 2.78 -0.20
CA ALA A 80 5.99 3.22 -0.25
C ALA A 80 6.16 4.49 -1.12
N LEU A 81 5.33 4.70 -2.14
CA LEU A 81 5.38 5.87 -3.02
C LEU A 81 4.63 7.08 -2.48
N PHE A 82 3.44 6.86 -1.90
CA PHE A 82 2.53 7.94 -1.46
C PHE A 82 2.45 8.12 0.05
N GLY A 83 3.00 7.18 0.82
CA GLY A 83 2.90 7.14 2.27
C GLY A 83 3.85 8.11 2.95
N THR A 84 3.35 8.78 3.97
CA THR A 84 4.09 9.77 4.77
C THR A 84 4.88 9.15 5.92
N SER A 85 4.52 7.93 6.35
CA SER A 85 5.18 7.23 7.46
C SER A 85 6.10 6.12 6.97
N ARG A 86 7.30 6.04 7.57
CA ARG A 86 8.34 5.09 7.18
C ARG A 86 8.22 3.71 7.83
N GLN A 87 7.38 3.58 8.85
CA GLN A 87 7.23 2.37 9.67
C GLN A 87 5.88 1.70 9.51
N LEU A 88 4.96 2.29 8.73
CA LEU A 88 3.62 1.76 8.55
C LEU A 88 3.65 0.68 7.45
N ALA A 89 3.17 -0.51 7.79
CA ALA A 89 2.87 -1.56 6.83
C ALA A 89 1.38 -1.52 6.46
N VAL A 90 1.08 -1.62 5.17
CA VAL A 90 -0.30 -1.60 4.65
C VAL A 90 -0.58 -2.91 3.92
N GLY A 91 -1.77 -3.47 4.14
CA GLY A 91 -2.19 -4.72 3.52
C GLY A 91 -3.67 -5.01 3.78
N PRO A 92 -4.16 -6.18 3.34
CA PRO A 92 -5.52 -6.60 3.63
C PRO A 92 -5.75 -6.71 5.15
N THR A 93 -6.95 -6.36 5.59
CA THR A 93 -7.38 -6.44 6.99
C THR A 93 -8.65 -7.27 7.11
N SER A 94 -8.97 -7.77 8.32
CA SER A 94 -10.18 -8.56 8.56
C SER A 94 -11.45 -7.84 8.10
N ALA A 95 -11.57 -6.54 8.43
CA ALA A 95 -12.76 -5.76 8.14
C ALA A 95 -12.99 -5.59 6.62
N ILE A 96 -11.94 -5.22 5.88
CA ILE A 96 -12.02 -5.05 4.42
C ILE A 96 -12.31 -6.41 3.77
N SER A 97 -11.69 -7.48 4.26
CA SER A 97 -11.90 -8.84 3.72
C SER A 97 -13.35 -9.31 3.87
N MET A 98 -13.95 -9.08 5.05
CA MET A 98 -15.38 -9.37 5.25
C MET A 98 -16.27 -8.52 4.34
N LEU A 99 -15.97 -7.22 4.20
CA LEU A 99 -16.71 -6.33 3.32
C LEU A 99 -16.66 -6.80 1.86
N VAL A 100 -15.48 -7.20 1.38
CA VAL A 100 -15.31 -7.74 0.02
C VAL A 100 -16.10 -9.04 -0.11
N GLY A 101 -15.99 -9.96 0.85
CA GLY A 101 -16.74 -11.22 0.84
C GLY A 101 -18.26 -11.02 0.77
N THR A 102 -18.82 -10.11 1.58
CA THR A 102 -20.26 -9.81 1.55
C THR A 102 -20.69 -9.11 0.26
N THR A 103 -19.83 -8.25 -0.30
CA THR A 103 -20.09 -7.58 -1.57
C THR A 103 -20.13 -8.57 -2.73
N VAL A 104 -19.14 -9.46 -2.82
CA VAL A 104 -19.09 -10.51 -3.86
C VAL A 104 -20.26 -11.48 -3.70
N ALA A 105 -20.63 -11.85 -2.46
CA ALA A 105 -21.81 -12.67 -2.19
C ALA A 105 -23.11 -11.99 -2.65
N GLY A 106 -23.24 -10.68 -2.44
CA GLY A 106 -24.38 -9.89 -2.93
C GLY A 106 -24.46 -9.87 -4.46
N MET A 107 -23.32 -9.76 -5.15
CA MET A 107 -23.25 -9.78 -6.62
C MET A 107 -23.54 -11.17 -7.22
N ALA A 108 -23.21 -12.23 -6.48
CA ALA A 108 -23.45 -13.61 -6.89
C ALA A 108 -24.93 -14.01 -6.83
N THR A 109 -25.80 -13.23 -6.17
CA THR A 109 -27.25 -13.52 -6.03
C THR A 109 -27.55 -14.92 -5.48
N GLY A 110 -26.66 -15.45 -4.62
CA GLY A 110 -26.80 -16.78 -4.02
C GLY A 110 -26.35 -17.96 -4.91
N ASP A 111 -25.83 -17.71 -6.11
CA ASP A 111 -25.26 -18.75 -6.98
C ASP A 111 -23.76 -18.98 -6.66
N PRO A 112 -23.38 -20.16 -6.14
CA PRO A 112 -21.99 -20.47 -5.82
C PRO A 112 -21.06 -20.49 -7.04
N GLY A 113 -21.58 -20.87 -8.22
CA GLY A 113 -20.80 -20.89 -9.46
C GLY A 113 -20.46 -19.48 -9.94
N ARG A 114 -21.44 -18.58 -9.86
CA ARG A 114 -21.24 -17.16 -10.17
C ARG A 114 -20.30 -16.47 -9.20
N TRP A 115 -20.35 -16.85 -7.92
CA TRP A 115 -19.42 -16.34 -6.92
C TRP A 115 -17.97 -16.69 -7.25
N ALA A 116 -17.69 -17.95 -7.61
CA ALA A 116 -16.35 -18.39 -7.97
C ALA A 116 -15.84 -17.68 -9.24
N GLN A 117 -16.73 -17.41 -10.19
CA GLN A 117 -16.40 -16.62 -11.38
C GLN A 117 -16.00 -15.19 -11.01
N ILE A 118 -16.78 -14.52 -10.16
CA ILE A 118 -16.47 -13.13 -9.73
C ILE A 118 -15.18 -13.08 -8.91
N ALA A 119 -14.95 -14.07 -8.04
CA ALA A 119 -13.73 -14.17 -7.24
C ALA A 119 -12.47 -14.50 -8.07
N ALA A 120 -12.64 -15.03 -9.28
CA ALA A 120 -11.54 -15.41 -10.17
C ALA A 120 -11.24 -14.38 -11.28
N LEU A 121 -12.09 -13.35 -11.45
CA LEU A 121 -11.85 -12.21 -12.35
C LEU A 121 -10.68 -11.35 -11.86
#